data_AF-A0A0K2RJ06-F1
#
_entry.id   AF-A0A0K2RJ06-F1
#
_cell.length_a   1.000
_cell.length_b   1.000
_cell.length_c   1.000
_cell.angle_alpha   90.00
_cell.angle_beta   90.00
_cell.angle_gamma   90.00
#
_symmetry.space_group_name_H-M   'P 1'
#
loop_
_entity.id
_entity.type
_entity.pdbx_description
1 polymer ?
#
loop_
_entity_poly.entity_id
_entity_poly.type
_entity_poly.pdbx_seq_one_letter_code
_entity_poly.pdbx_strand_id
1 'polypeptide(L)'
;MGFVEITGTEGTLELPDPNYFDGDLKLWRAGAEEAEIIPATGPANGRGMGVLDMARSLRAGVPHRAQGALAYHVVDTLVSISESAETGTFVGVDSSAVTSQALPEDWDPMAATL
;
A
#
# COMPACT_ATOMS: atom_id res chain seq x y z
N MET A 1 -9.41 -9.65 -11.33
CA MET A 1 -9.80 -8.65 -10.32
C MET A 1 -9.11 -9.04 -9.04
N GLY A 2 -8.32 -8.14 -8.47
CA GLY A 2 -7.86 -8.26 -7.09
C GLY A 2 -8.90 -7.68 -6.15
N PHE A 3 -9.03 -8.23 -4.94
CA PHE A 3 -9.80 -7.59 -3.87
C PHE A 3 -8.91 -7.58 -2.61
N VAL A 4 -9.04 -6.53 -1.83
CA VAL A 4 -8.40 -6.42 -0.51
C VAL A 4 -9.45 -5.93 0.46
N GLU A 5 -9.52 -6.59 1.62
CA GLU A 5 -10.39 -6.21 2.71
C GLU A 5 -9.59 -6.13 4.00
N ILE A 6 -9.94 -5.15 4.83
CA ILE A 6 -9.38 -4.98 6.17
C ILE A 6 -10.53 -5.08 7.15
N THR A 7 -10.64 -6.19 7.87
CA THR A 7 -11.66 -6.42 8.89
C THR A 7 -11.10 -6.13 10.28
N GLY A 8 -11.83 -5.30 11.03
CA GLY A 8 -11.59 -5.01 12.43
C GLY A 8 -12.82 -5.26 13.28
N THR A 9 -12.74 -4.91 14.55
CA THR A 9 -13.85 -5.10 15.51
C THR A 9 -15.06 -4.21 15.24
N GLU A 10 -14.88 -3.11 14.51
CA GLU A 10 -15.93 -2.11 14.25
C GLU A 10 -16.56 -2.24 12.86
N GLY A 11 -16.01 -3.10 12.01
CA GLY A 11 -16.44 -3.24 10.62
C GLY A 11 -15.36 -3.73 9.68
N THR A 12 -15.68 -3.71 8.39
CA THR A 12 -14.79 -4.09 7.30
C THR A 12 -14.62 -2.93 6.32
N LEU A 13 -13.37 -2.63 5.97
CA LEU A 13 -13.04 -1.74 4.87
C LEU A 13 -12.79 -2.58 3.62
N GLU A 14 -13.62 -2.39 2.60
CA GLU A 14 -13.48 -2.98 1.26
C GLU A 14 -12.76 -1.98 0.35
N LEU A 15 -11.64 -2.43 -0.24
CA LEU A 15 -10.83 -1.61 -1.14
C LEU A 15 -11.18 -1.95 -2.61
N PRO A 16 -11.15 -0.96 -3.53
CA PRO A 16 -11.27 -1.21 -4.96
C PRO A 16 -10.08 -2.04 -5.47
N ASP A 17 -10.15 -2.52 -6.72
CA ASP A 17 -9.05 -3.27 -7.31
C ASP A 17 -7.76 -2.41 -7.31
N PRO A 18 -6.73 -2.82 -6.53
CA PRO A 18 -5.56 -1.97 -6.28
C PRO A 18 -4.70 -1.73 -7.51
N ASN A 19 -5.01 -2.38 -8.65
CA ASN A 19 -4.27 -2.22 -9.90
C ASN A 19 -4.65 -0.97 -10.69
N TYR A 20 -5.74 -0.28 -10.33
CA TYR A 20 -6.24 0.92 -11.02
C TYR A 20 -5.87 2.23 -10.34
N PHE A 21 -5.46 2.19 -9.07
CA PHE A 21 -5.01 3.37 -8.29
C PHE A 21 -6.09 4.46 -8.15
N ASP A 22 -7.36 4.09 -8.29
CA ASP A 22 -8.54 4.90 -8.08
C ASP A 22 -9.68 4.06 -7.48
N GLY A 23 -10.84 4.68 -7.31
CA GLY A 23 -12.05 4.02 -6.83
C GLY A 23 -12.34 4.28 -5.36
N ASP A 24 -13.63 4.34 -5.04
CA ASP A 24 -14.09 4.64 -3.69
C ASP A 24 -13.91 3.43 -2.78
N LEU A 25 -13.56 3.70 -1.52
CA LEU A 25 -13.57 2.69 -0.46
C LEU A 25 -15.01 2.52 0.03
N LYS A 26 -15.33 1.30 0.48
CA LYS A 26 -16.60 1.03 1.16
C LYS A 26 -16.33 0.61 2.59
N LEU A 27 -16.90 1.35 3.54
CA LEU A 27 -16.83 1.01 4.96
C LEU A 27 -18.14 0.37 5.41
N TRP A 28 -18.06 -0.92 5.72
CA TRP A 28 -19.15 -1.72 6.27
C TRP A 28 -19.06 -1.70 7.79
N ARG A 29 -19.83 -0.83 8.45
CA ARG A 29 -19.86 -0.79 9.93
C ARG A 29 -20.61 -2.01 10.49
N ALA A 30 -20.23 -2.44 11.69
CA ALA A 30 -20.89 -3.56 12.36
C ALA A 30 -22.42 -3.32 12.50
N GLY A 31 -23.21 -4.21 11.92
CA GLY A 31 -24.68 -4.13 11.93
C GLY A 31 -25.29 -3.16 10.92
N ALA A 32 -24.49 -2.51 10.07
CA ALA A 32 -25.01 -1.68 8.99
C ALA A 32 -25.52 -2.55 7.82
N GLU A 33 -26.65 -2.16 7.22
CA GLU A 33 -27.20 -2.80 6.01
C GLU A 33 -26.60 -2.22 4.72
N GLU A 34 -26.05 -1.01 4.80
CA GLU A 34 -25.44 -0.29 3.67
C GLU A 34 -24.02 0.18 4.03
N ALA A 35 -23.16 0.26 3.01
CA ALA A 35 -21.81 0.75 3.18
C ALA A 35 -21.73 2.28 3.14
N GLU A 36 -20.88 2.84 3.99
CA GLU A 36 -20.43 4.23 3.87
C GLU A 36 -19.41 4.32 2.72
N ILE A 37 -19.65 5.20 1.75
CA ILE A 37 -18.75 5.43 0.63
C ILE A 37 -17.73 6.51 1.01
N ILE A 38 -16.44 6.17 0.91
CA ILE A 38 -15.35 7.10 1.16
C ILE A 38 -14.63 7.33 -0.18
N PRO A 39 -14.79 8.53 -0.79
CA PRO A 39 -14.19 8.81 -2.09
C PRO A 39 -12.66 8.75 -2.06
N ALA A 40 -12.06 8.29 -3.17
CA ALA A 40 -10.62 8.40 -3.34
C ALA A 40 -10.16 9.86 -3.42
N THR A 41 -9.04 10.17 -2.77
CA THR A 41 -8.37 11.48 -2.81
C THR A 41 -6.95 11.35 -3.36
N GLY A 42 -6.41 12.46 -3.87
CA GLY A 42 -5.06 12.52 -4.39
C GLY A 42 -4.88 12.08 -5.86
N PRO A 43 -3.63 12.03 -6.34
CA PRO A 43 -3.32 11.78 -7.75
C PRO A 43 -3.53 10.30 -8.15
N ALA A 44 -4.32 10.07 -9.21
CA ALA A 44 -4.59 8.74 -9.79
C ALA A 44 -3.64 8.38 -10.95
N ASN A 45 -2.47 9.03 -11.06
CA ASN A 45 -1.55 8.90 -12.19
C ASN A 45 -0.85 7.51 -12.26
N GLY A 46 -1.12 6.63 -11.29
CA GLY A 46 -0.82 5.21 -11.33
C GLY A 46 0.68 4.86 -11.44
N ARG A 47 1.00 4.01 -12.41
CA ARG A 47 2.33 3.42 -12.59
C ARG A 47 3.32 4.46 -13.10
N GLY A 48 4.12 5.01 -12.18
CA GLY A 48 5.14 6.03 -12.46
C GLY A 48 5.45 6.90 -11.24
N MET A 49 4.47 7.02 -10.33
CA MET A 49 4.61 7.83 -9.11
C MET A 49 5.79 7.40 -8.23
N GLY A 50 6.04 6.09 -8.09
CA GLY A 50 7.16 5.59 -7.27
C GLY A 50 8.54 6.01 -7.78
N VAL A 51 8.75 5.98 -9.10
CA VAL A 51 10.02 6.41 -9.71
C VAL A 51 10.17 7.94 -9.61
N LEU A 52 9.08 8.68 -9.77
CA LEU A 52 9.07 10.13 -9.61
C LEU A 52 9.35 10.56 -8.16
N ASP A 53 8.73 9.92 -7.17
CA ASP A 53 9.02 10.11 -5.73
C ASP A 53 10.48 9.84 -5.43
N MET A 54 11.04 8.75 -5.98
CA MET A 54 12.44 8.42 -5.82
C MET A 54 13.36 9.52 -6.38
N ALA A 55 13.12 9.96 -7.62
CA ALA A 55 13.93 11.01 -8.25
C ALA A 55 13.84 12.35 -7.51
N ARG A 56 12.63 12.76 -7.08
CA ARG A 56 12.42 13.99 -6.31
C ARG A 56 13.07 13.91 -4.93
N SER A 57 12.92 12.79 -4.22
CA SER A 57 13.50 12.57 -2.89
C SER A 57 15.04 12.55 -2.92
N LEU A 58 15.64 11.84 -3.89
CA LEU A 58 17.09 11.82 -4.08
C LEU A 58 17.65 13.22 -4.31
N ARG A 59 16.98 14.03 -5.14
CA ARG A 59 17.39 15.42 -5.38
C ARG A 59 17.25 16.30 -4.14
N ALA A 60 16.20 16.10 -3.35
CA ALA A 60 15.97 16.83 -2.12
C ALA A 60 16.84 16.36 -0.93
N GLY A 61 17.61 15.27 -1.10
CA GLY A 61 18.45 14.72 -0.03
C GLY A 61 17.66 14.06 1.10
N VAL A 62 16.45 13.56 0.82
CA VAL A 62 15.58 12.88 1.80
C VAL A 62 15.34 11.42 1.39
N PRO A 63 15.01 10.52 2.34
CA PRO A 63 14.66 9.14 2.01
C PRO A 63 13.42 9.06 1.11
N HIS A 64 13.51 8.31 0.01
CA HIS A 64 12.34 7.96 -0.81
C HIS A 64 11.46 6.92 -0.12
N ARG A 65 10.22 6.74 -0.58
CA ARG A 65 9.25 5.82 0.06
C ARG A 65 9.59 4.34 -0.14
N ALA A 66 10.07 3.98 -1.34
CA ALA A 66 10.38 2.60 -1.71
C ALA A 66 11.78 2.15 -1.22
N GLN A 67 12.02 2.17 0.08
CA GLN A 67 13.33 1.82 0.66
C GLN A 67 13.68 0.33 0.48
N GLY A 68 14.99 0.04 0.41
CA GLY A 68 15.48 -1.33 0.25
C GLY A 68 15.09 -2.27 1.40
N ALA A 69 14.97 -1.76 2.63
CA ALA A 69 14.51 -2.54 3.78
C ALA A 69 13.07 -3.05 3.62
N LEU A 70 12.19 -2.25 3.03
CA LEU A 70 10.82 -2.68 2.70
C LEU A 70 10.82 -3.75 1.61
N ALA A 71 11.63 -3.58 0.57
CA ALA A 71 11.77 -4.58 -0.48
C ALA A 71 12.30 -5.91 0.06
N TYR A 72 13.31 -5.87 0.93
CA TYR A 72 13.83 -7.06 1.60
C TYR A 72 12.76 -7.75 2.45
N HIS A 73 12.00 -6.99 3.24
CA HIS A 73 10.93 -7.57 4.08
C HIS A 73 9.85 -8.28 3.27
N VAL A 74 9.47 -7.72 2.11
CA VAL A 74 8.54 -8.38 1.18
C VAL A 74 9.13 -9.69 0.67
N VAL A 75 10.39 -9.71 0.25
CA VAL A 75 11.04 -10.94 -0.26
C VAL A 75 11.13 -12.00 0.84
N ASP A 76 11.55 -11.63 2.04
CA ASP A 76 11.65 -12.53 3.18
C ASP A 76 10.30 -13.13 3.57
N THR A 77 9.24 -12.31 3.54
CA THR A 77 7.86 -12.78 3.75
C THR A 77 7.44 -13.81 2.70
N LEU A 78 7.72 -13.55 1.42
CA LEU A 78 7.38 -14.49 0.34
C LEU A 78 8.15 -15.82 0.45
N VAL A 79 9.43 -15.75 0.83
CA VAL A 79 10.25 -16.95 1.07
C VAL A 79 9.70 -17.75 2.26
N SER A 80 9.40 -17.08 3.37
CA SER A 80 8.85 -17.71 4.58
C SER A 80 7.49 -18.38 4.31
N ILE A 81 6.64 -17.77 3.48
CA ILE A 81 5.36 -18.37 3.04
C ILE A 81 5.62 -19.66 2.24
N SER A 82 6.57 -19.64 1.29
CA SER A 82 6.93 -20.81 0.49
C SER A 82 7.44 -21.95 1.37
N GLU A 83 8.35 -21.66 2.30
CA GLU A 83 8.91 -22.64 3.24
C GLU A 83 7.84 -23.22 4.17
N SER A 84 6.93 -22.37 4.67
CA SER A 84 5.79 -22.81 5.49
C SER A 84 4.89 -23.79 4.72
N ALA A 85 4.60 -23.50 3.46
CA ALA A 85 3.80 -24.36 2.61
C ALA A 85 4.47 -25.71 2.30
N GLU A 86 5.79 -25.70 2.07
CA GLU A 86 6.56 -26.91 1.79
C GLU A 86 6.72 -27.82 3.01
N THR A 87 6.93 -27.23 4.18
CA THR A 87 7.20 -27.99 5.43
C THR A 87 5.92 -28.34 6.19
N GLY A 88 4.80 -27.66 5.93
CA GLY A 88 3.58 -27.79 6.72
C GLY A 88 3.71 -27.25 8.15
N THR A 89 4.66 -26.35 8.40
CA THR A 89 4.92 -25.76 9.72
C THR A 89 4.89 -24.24 9.67
N PHE A 90 4.69 -23.59 10.82
CA PHE A 90 4.77 -22.14 10.91
C PHE A 90 6.22 -21.68 10.85
N VAL A 91 6.52 -20.82 9.87
CA VAL A 91 7.84 -20.19 9.70
C VAL A 91 7.72 -18.72 10.07
N GLY A 92 8.64 -18.22 10.90
CA GLY A 92 8.71 -16.81 11.27
C GLY A 92 9.34 -15.97 10.17
N VAL A 93 8.89 -14.73 10.03
CA VAL A 93 9.55 -13.73 9.18
C VAL A 93 10.53 -12.96 10.06
N ASP A 94 11.83 -13.07 9.77
CA ASP A 94 12.90 -12.49 10.61
C ASP A 94 13.13 -11.00 10.34
N SER A 95 12.85 -10.58 9.11
CA SER A 95 13.00 -9.18 8.71
C SER A 95 11.89 -8.28 9.26
N SER A 96 12.16 -6.98 9.27
CA SER A 96 11.16 -5.94 9.50
C SER A 96 11.41 -4.75 8.59
N ALA A 97 10.39 -3.91 8.40
CA ALA A 97 10.49 -2.68 7.62
C ALA A 97 9.78 -1.54 8.34
N VAL A 98 10.31 -0.33 8.16
CA VAL A 98 9.63 0.90 8.59
C VAL A 98 8.39 1.14 7.71
N THR A 99 7.31 1.59 8.34
CA THR A 99 6.11 2.00 7.62
C THR A 99 6.45 3.15 6.66
N SER A 100 6.16 2.98 5.38
CA SER A 100 6.27 4.06 4.40
C SER A 100 5.16 5.07 4.62
N GLN A 101 5.51 6.36 4.65
CA GLN A 101 4.51 7.43 4.68
C GLN A 101 3.73 7.47 3.38
N ALA A 102 2.44 7.77 3.47
CA ALA A 102 1.60 8.06 2.31
C ALA A 102 2.12 9.28 1.54
N LEU A 103 1.71 9.40 0.27
CA LEU A 103 1.86 10.67 -0.45
C LEU A 103 0.85 11.69 0.11
N PRO A 104 1.22 12.97 0.22
CA PRO A 104 0.25 14.03 0.49
C PRO A 104 -0.87 14.04 -0.56
N GLU A 105 -2.09 14.37 -0.16
CA GLU A 105 -3.23 14.45 -1.08
C GLU A 105 -3.06 15.52 -2.16
N ASP A 106 -2.30 16.58 -1.87
CA ASP A 106 -1.97 17.68 -2.78
C ASP A 106 -0.68 17.43 -3.58
N TRP A 107 -0.09 16.23 -3.50
CA TRP A 107 1.13 15.92 -4.22
C TRP A 107 0.88 15.86 -5.74
N ASP A 108 1.38 16.86 -6.46
CA ASP A 108 1.22 16.93 -7.91
C ASP A 108 2.36 16.22 -8.66
N PRO A 109 2.11 15.09 -9.36
CA PRO A 109 3.12 14.42 -10.16
C PRO A 109 3.56 15.24 -11.38
N MET A 110 2.73 16.17 -11.88
CA MET A 110 3.00 16.98 -13.06
C MET A 110 3.70 18.30 -12.74
N ALA A 111 3.77 18.68 -11.46
CA ALA A 111 4.47 19.88 -11.04
C ALA A 111 5.92 19.89 -11.54
N ALA A 112 6.27 20.96 -12.27
CA ALA A 112 7.65 21.26 -12.61
C ALA A 112 8.41 21.53 -11.31
N THR A 113 9.41 20.70 -11.05
CA THR A 113 10.26 20.79 -9.84
C THR A 113 11.69 21.21 -10.19
N LEU A 114 11.84 21.77 -11.41
CA LEU A 114 13.03 22.30 -12.07
C LEU A 114 12.61 23.46 -12.98
#